data_AF-A0A1B9S0W4-F1
#
_entry.id   AF-A0A1B9S0W4-F1
#
_cell.length_a   1.000
_cell.length_b   1.000
_cell.length_c   1.000
_cell.angle_alpha   90.00
_cell.angle_beta   90.00
_cell.angle_gamma   90.00
#
_symmetry.space_group_name_H-M   'P 1'
#
loop_
_entity.id
_entity.type
_entity.pdbx_description
1 polymer ?
#
loop_
_entity_poly.entity_id
_entity_poly.type
_entity_poly.pdbx_seq_one_letter_code
_entity_poly.pdbx_strand_id
1 'polypeptide(L)'
;MRHRRGINLAPPGDYAVDLTRETLGSLAEMYVLVAACPACLKNSPIDRWELGRQVGKRITLANLAKRLKCSACGNHTGNRFLLGKLPRD
;
A
#
# COMPACT_ATOMS: atom_id res chain seq x y z
N MET A 1 11.83 -25.11 2.24
CA MET A 1 10.94 -24.58 1.19
C MET A 1 10.01 -23.55 1.83
N ARG A 2 10.27 -22.24 1.66
CA ARG A 2 9.43 -21.17 2.21
C ARG A 2 8.41 -20.79 1.15
N HIS A 3 7.17 -21.27 1.31
CA HIS A 3 6.05 -20.77 0.53
C HIS A 3 5.94 -19.25 0.79
N ARG A 4 6.28 -18.42 -0.19
CA ARG A 4 5.86 -17.01 -0.19
C ARG A 4 4.34 -17.05 -0.23
N ARG A 5 3.69 -16.84 0.90
CA ARG A 5 2.24 -16.59 0.97
C ARG A 5 1.98 -15.37 0.08
N GLY A 6 1.43 -15.61 -1.10
CA GLY A 6 1.03 -14.54 -2.02
C GLY A 6 0.02 -13.66 -1.29
N ILE A 7 0.32 -12.37 -1.20
CA ILE A 7 -0.67 -11.41 -0.71
C ILE A 7 -1.75 -11.37 -1.79
N ASN A 8 -2.95 -11.84 -1.46
CA ASN A 8 -4.11 -11.62 -2.31
C ASN A 8 -4.44 -10.12 -2.26
N LEU A 9 -4.02 -9.41 -3.30
CA LEU A 9 -4.42 -8.03 -3.52
C LEU A 9 -5.91 -8.06 -3.86
N ALA A 10 -6.74 -7.45 -3.03
CA ALA A 10 -8.16 -7.38 -3.31
C ALA A 10 -8.37 -6.57 -4.60
N PRO A 11 -9.24 -7.01 -5.53
CA PRO A 11 -9.66 -6.16 -6.64
C PRO A 11 -10.31 -4.88 -6.08
N PRO A 12 -10.20 -3.74 -6.78
CA PRO A 12 -10.61 -2.43 -6.27
C PRO A 12 -12.12 -2.26 -6.00
N GLY A 13 -12.94 -3.30 -6.20
CA GLY A 13 -14.41 -3.24 -6.14
C GLY A 13 -15.05 -3.53 -4.78
N ASP A 14 -14.43 -4.36 -3.92
CA ASP A 14 -15.17 -4.88 -2.75
C ASP A 14 -14.86 -4.13 -1.44
N TYR A 15 -13.77 -3.36 -1.37
CA TYR A 15 -13.37 -2.63 -0.17
C TYR A 15 -12.69 -1.30 -0.55
N ALA A 16 -13.47 -0.34 -1.03
CA ALA A 16 -13.01 1.00 -1.35
C ALA A 16 -12.68 1.76 -0.04
N VAL A 17 -11.49 1.55 0.50
CA VAL A 17 -10.95 2.40 1.55
C VAL A 17 -10.63 3.75 0.92
N ASP A 18 -11.25 4.81 1.42
CA ASP A 18 -11.02 6.15 0.93
C ASP A 18 -9.61 6.61 1.33
N LEU A 19 -8.65 6.38 0.42
CA LEU A 19 -7.25 6.76 0.58
C LEU A 19 -7.08 8.28 0.84
N THR A 20 -8.08 9.10 0.52
CA THR A 20 -8.03 10.54 0.79
C THR A 20 -8.30 10.87 2.26
N ARG A 21 -9.11 10.05 2.95
CA ARG A 21 -9.47 10.23 4.36
C ARG A 21 -8.64 9.37 5.31
N GLU A 22 -8.17 8.22 4.83
CA GLU A 22 -7.43 7.26 5.63
C GLU A 22 -5.96 7.63 5.76
N THR A 23 -5.44 7.41 6.96
CA THR A 23 -4.06 7.66 7.35
C THR A 23 -3.36 6.35 7.70
N LEU A 24 -2.02 6.36 7.74
CA LEU A 24 -1.27 5.17 8.17
C LEU A 24 -1.66 4.70 9.58
N GLY A 25 -2.08 5.62 10.46
CA GLY A 25 -2.50 5.31 11.81
C GLY A 25 -3.94 4.82 11.96
N SER A 26 -4.84 5.15 11.03
CA SER A 26 -6.25 4.73 11.09
C SER A 26 -6.49 3.35 10.48
N LEU A 27 -5.55 2.86 9.66
CA LEU A 27 -5.68 1.57 9.01
C LEU A 27 -5.78 0.42 10.03
N ALA A 28 -6.80 -0.43 9.90
CA ALA A 28 -6.91 -1.64 10.72
C ALA A 28 -5.77 -2.64 10.44
N GLU A 29 -5.35 -3.39 11.46
CA GLU A 29 -4.24 -4.36 11.40
C GLU A 29 -4.43 -5.48 10.37
N MET A 30 -5.68 -5.77 10.01
CA MET A 30 -6.03 -6.78 9.00
C MET A 30 -5.67 -6.39 7.55
N TYR A 31 -5.27 -5.13 7.32
CA TYR A 31 -4.91 -4.62 6.01
C TYR A 31 -3.39 -4.53 5.84
N VAL A 32 -2.92 -5.04 4.70
CA VAL A 32 -1.56 -4.90 4.20
C VAL A 32 -1.52 -3.77 3.19
N LEU A 33 -0.65 -2.79 3.42
CA LEU A 33 -0.40 -1.72 2.48
C LEU A 33 0.54 -2.22 1.38
N VAL A 34 0.18 -2.00 0.12
CA VAL A 34 0.97 -2.41 -1.03
C VAL A 34 1.12 -1.22 -1.97
N ALA A 35 2.34 -0.83 -2.31
CA ALA A 35 2.57 0.13 -3.38
C ALA A 35 2.47 -0.58 -4.74
N ALA A 36 1.77 0.04 -5.67
CA ALA A 36 1.64 -0.40 -7.04
C ALA A 36 2.10 0.68 -8.01
N CYS A 37 2.97 0.29 -8.93
CA CYS A 37 3.45 1.16 -9.99
C CYS A 37 2.68 0.87 -11.29
N PRO A 38 1.92 1.81 -11.86
CA PRO A 38 1.22 1.58 -13.13
C PRO A 38 2.17 1.45 -14.32
N ALA A 39 3.38 2.03 -14.24
CA ALA A 39 4.32 2.06 -15.36
C ALA A 39 5.03 0.71 -15.60
N CYS A 40 5.40 -0.01 -14.53
CA CYS A 40 6.07 -1.31 -14.62
C CYS A 40 5.25 -2.47 -14.03
N LEU A 41 4.02 -2.19 -13.60
CA LEU A 41 3.10 -3.13 -12.96
C LEU A 41 3.66 -3.83 -11.71
N LYS A 42 4.74 -3.30 -11.14
CA LYS A 42 5.35 -3.85 -9.94
C LYS A 42 4.56 -3.46 -8.71
N ASN A 43 4.25 -4.47 -7.90
CA ASN A 43 3.61 -4.32 -6.61
C ASN A 43 4.57 -4.76 -5.51
N SER A 44 4.66 -3.98 -4.43
CA SER A 44 5.49 -4.32 -3.27
C SER A 44 4.73 -4.04 -1.97
N PRO A 45 4.65 -5.00 -1.04
CA PRO A 45 4.15 -4.71 0.28
C PRO A 45 5.04 -3.68 0.96
N ILE A 46 4.42 -2.81 1.75
CA ILE A 46 5.08 -1.79 2.55
C ILE A 46 4.66 -1.99 4.00
N ASP A 47 5.66 -1.98 4.88
CA ASP A 47 5.41 -1.97 6.32
C ASP A 47 4.86 -0.59 6.72
N ARG A 48 3.58 -0.57 7.11
CA ARG A 48 2.89 0.64 7.53
C ARG A 48 3.50 1.28 8.78
N TRP A 49 4.09 0.49 9.67
CA TRP A 49 4.66 0.96 10.92
C TRP A 49 6.01 1.62 10.67
N GLU A 50 6.85 0.98 9.86
CA GLU A 50 8.11 1.57 9.41
C GLU A 50 7.85 2.87 8.63
N LEU A 51 6.92 2.82 7.68
CA LEU A 51 6.52 4.00 6.90
C LEU A 51 5.96 5.09 7.81
N GLY A 52 5.08 4.74 8.76
CA GLY A 52 4.52 5.66 9.74
C GLY A 52 5.56 6.29 10.67
N ARG A 53 6.68 5.60 10.95
CA ARG A 53 7.82 6.17 11.69
C ARG A 53 8.60 7.17 10.85
N GLN A 54 8.73 6.92 9.54
CA GLN A 54 9.48 7.80 8.62
C GLN A 54 8.71 9.06 8.22
N VAL A 55 7.43 8.92 7.86
CA VAL A 55 6.62 10.04 7.31
C VAL A 55 5.55 10.57 8.26
N GLY A 56 5.37 9.92 9.42
CA GLY A 56 4.36 10.25 10.40
C GLY A 56 3.02 9.52 10.17
N LYS A 57 2.34 9.18 11.26
CA LYS A 57 1.10 8.37 11.23
C LYS A 57 -0.15 9.14 10.74
N ARG A 58 -0.11 10.48 10.76
CA ARG A 58 -1.25 11.37 10.42
C ARG A 58 -1.33 11.72 8.94
N ILE A 59 -0.32 11.37 8.13
CA ILE A 59 -0.37 11.62 6.69
C ILE A 59 -1.40 10.70 6.04
N THR A 60 -2.21 11.27 5.15
CA THR A 60 -3.19 10.49 4.37
C THR A 60 -2.48 9.66 3.32
N LEU A 61 -3.05 8.49 3.01
CA LEU A 61 -2.48 7.59 2.00
C LEU A 61 -2.42 8.26 0.61
N ALA A 62 -3.40 9.09 0.26
CA ALA A 62 -3.41 9.84 -1.00
C ALA A 62 -2.24 10.83 -1.10
N ASN A 63 -1.94 11.57 -0.02
CA ASN A 63 -0.79 12.48 -0.03
C ASN A 63 0.54 11.73 -0.03
N LEU A 64 0.59 10.58 0.62
CA LEU A 64 1.76 9.73 0.58
C LEU A 64 1.98 9.11 -0.81
N ALA A 65 0.90 8.76 -1.52
CA ALA A 65 0.96 8.18 -2.87
C ALA A 65 1.64 9.12 -3.87
N LYS A 66 1.39 10.43 -3.75
CA LYS A 66 2.06 11.47 -4.58
C LYS A 66 3.58 11.51 -4.39
N ARG A 67 4.09 11.00 -3.27
CA ARG A 67 5.52 10.98 -2.94
C ARG A 67 6.19 9.65 -3.30
N LEU A 68 5.43 8.66 -3.78
CA LEU A 68 5.98 7.36 -4.11
C LEU A 68 6.90 7.44 -5.32
N LYS A 69 8.07 6.81 -5.18
CA LYS A 69 8.99 6.50 -6.27
C LYS A 69 9.06 4.99 -6.44
N CYS A 70 8.86 4.50 -7.65
CA CYS A 70 9.10 3.09 -7.95
C CYS A 70 10.60 2.79 -7.91
N SER A 71 11.04 1.86 -7.06
CA SER A 71 12.44 1.45 -6.98
C SER A 71 12.93 0.63 -8.17
N ALA A 72 12.01 0.07 -8.98
CA ALA A 72 12.38 -0.75 -10.13
C ALA A 72 12.50 0.05 -11.44
N CYS A 73 11.57 0.96 -11.73
CA CYS A 73 11.58 1.75 -12.97
C CYS A 73 11.78 3.24 -12.74
N GLY A 74 11.86 3.71 -11.49
CA GLY A 74 12.04 5.12 -11.18
C GLY A 74 10.78 5.99 -11.34
N ASN A 75 9.62 5.42 -11.69
CA ASN A 75 8.40 6.19 -11.89
C ASN A 75 7.99 6.97 -10.63
N HIS A 76 7.65 8.25 -10.79
CA HIS A 76 7.20 9.16 -9.73
C HIS A 76 5.73 9.57 -9.85
N THR A 77 5.04 9.21 -10.95
CA THR A 77 3.72 9.75 -11.29
C THR A 77 2.67 8.65 -11.33
N GLY A 78 1.51 8.88 -10.71
CA GLY A 78 0.38 7.92 -10.75
C GLY A 78 0.60 6.63 -9.95
N ASN A 79 1.67 6.56 -9.15
CA ASN A 79 1.86 5.46 -8.20
C ASN A 79 0.72 5.48 -7.17
N ARG A 80 0.23 4.31 -6.79
CA ARG A 80 -0.94 4.17 -5.92
C ARG A 80 -0.68 3.16 -4.82
N PHE A 81 -1.38 3.34 -3.71
CA PHE A 81 -1.50 2.31 -2.69
C PHE A 81 -2.69 1.42 -2.98
N LEU A 82 -2.47 0.12 -2.82
CA LEU A 82 -3.47 -0.92 -2.79
C LEU A 82 -3.51 -1.50 -1.38
N LEU A 83 -4.66 -1.98 -0.97
CA LEU A 83 -4.82 -2.71 0.28
C LEU A 83 -5.06 -4.18 -0.02
N GLY A 84 -4.19 -5.04 0.50
CA GLY A 84 -4.42 -6.48 0.54
C GLY A 84 -5.00 -6.86 1.90
N LYS A 85 -5.88 -7.86 1.93
CA LYS A 85 -6.27 -8.48 3.21
C LYS A 85 -5.31 -9.61 3.49
N LEU A 86 -4.78 -9.69 4.71
CA LEU A 86 -4.07 -10.90 5.12
C LEU A 86 -5.10 -12.04 5.11
N PRO A 87 -4.85 -13.18 4.43
CA PRO A 87 -5.75 -14.33 4.55
C PRO A 87 -5.82 -14.71 6.04
N ARG A 88 -7.01 -14.53 6.63
CA ARG A 88 -7.32 -15.11 7.94
C ARG A 88 -7.58 -16.58 7.69
N ASP A 89 -6.63 -17.41 8.08
CA ASP A 89 -6.84 -18.82 8.35
C ASP A 89 -7.53 -18.94 9.71
#